data_AF-A0A0F8GK45-F1
#
_entry.id   AF-A0A0F8GK45-F1
#
_cell.length_a   1.000
_cell.length_b   1.000
_cell.length_c   1.000
_cell.angle_alpha   90.00
_cell.angle_beta   90.00
_cell.angle_gamma   90.00
#
_symmetry.space_group_name_H-M   'P 1'
#
loop_
_entity.id
_entity.type
_entity.pdbx_description
1 polymer ?
#
loop_
_entity_poly.entity_id
_entity_poly.type
_entity_poly.pdbx_seq_one_letter_code
_entity_poly.pdbx_strand_id
1 'polypeptide(L)'
;MLRLRIPPATKVTGILLKALELGPSTVTGMFKKLDKEGYINYEKYGGVTLTEKGTEIARKTREKYSMLKEFLMHLGLDEKTAEEDACKIEHILDPKTAKILKKFVEFTDKEDESRIWIEHFRYFVETGKYIYYSPENRDKCPVHGKKTD
;
A
#
# COMPACT_ATOMS: atom_id res chain seq x y z
N MET A 1 -0.29 9.41 -0.68
CA MET A 1 -1.43 8.62 -0.18
C MET A 1 -2.58 9.56 0.25
N LEU A 2 -3.69 9.61 -0.49
CA LEU A 2 -4.82 10.52 -0.18
C LEU A 2 -5.67 10.00 0.98
N ARG A 3 -5.30 10.34 2.23
CA ARG A 3 -6.25 10.36 3.35
C ARG A 3 -7.21 11.55 3.18
N LEU A 4 -8.19 11.42 2.30
CA LEU A 4 -9.30 12.38 2.23
C LEU A 4 -10.43 11.90 3.13
N ARG A 5 -10.51 12.45 4.36
CA ARG A 5 -11.84 12.81 4.89
C ARG A 5 -12.37 13.86 3.92
N ILE A 6 -13.48 13.59 3.25
CA ILE A 6 -14.04 14.44 2.19
C ILE A 6 -15.00 15.46 2.86
N PRO A 7 -14.56 16.70 3.14
CA PRO A 7 -15.47 17.79 3.50
C PRO A 7 -16.33 18.19 2.29
N PRO A 8 -17.49 18.85 2.52
CA PRO A 8 -18.37 19.28 1.44
C PRO A 8 -17.63 20.18 0.45
N ALA A 9 -17.90 19.90 -0.82
CA ALA A 9 -17.76 20.77 -1.98
C ALA A 9 -16.47 21.52 -2.24
N THR A 10 -16.25 22.55 -1.45
CA THR A 10 -15.38 23.68 -1.78
C THR A 10 -13.93 23.42 -1.40
N LYS A 11 -13.65 22.34 -0.66
CA LYS A 11 -12.30 21.97 -0.22
C LYS A 11 -11.64 20.87 -1.07
N VAL A 12 -12.41 20.03 -1.76
CA VAL A 12 -11.90 18.83 -2.45
C VAL A 12 -11.03 19.19 -3.66
N THR A 13 -11.46 20.14 -4.49
CA THR A 13 -10.69 20.61 -5.65
C THR A 13 -9.36 21.22 -5.22
N GLY A 14 -9.36 22.09 -4.21
CA GLY A 14 -8.12 22.70 -3.69
C GLY A 14 -7.13 21.70 -3.10
N ILE A 15 -7.61 20.63 -2.46
CA ILE A 15 -6.76 19.56 -1.94
C ILE A 15 -6.16 18.74 -3.09
N LEU A 16 -6.95 18.39 -4.11
CA LEU A 16 -6.46 17.60 -5.25
C LEU A 16 -5.47 18.37 -6.13
N LEU A 17 -5.66 19.68 -6.31
CA LEU A 17 -4.71 20.53 -7.02
C LEU A 17 -3.32 20.50 -6.37
N LYS A 18 -3.28 20.57 -5.03
CA LYS A 18 -2.02 20.49 -4.28
C LYS A 18 -1.46 19.07 -4.22
N ALA A 19 -2.31 18.07 -4.07
CA ALA A 19 -1.89 16.68 -3.92
C ALA A 19 -1.42 16.02 -5.22
N LEU A 20 -1.94 16.48 -6.37
CA LEU A 20 -1.60 15.97 -7.70
C LEU A 20 -0.77 16.95 -8.53
N GLU A 21 -0.48 18.14 -7.99
CA GLU A 21 0.26 19.22 -8.67
C GLU A 21 -0.35 19.61 -10.04
N LEU A 22 -1.68 19.58 -10.15
CA LEU A 22 -2.42 19.85 -11.38
C LEU A 22 -3.03 21.26 -11.39
N GLY A 23 -3.35 21.75 -12.58
CA GLY A 23 -4.10 23.00 -12.78
C GLY A 23 -5.63 22.84 -12.56
N PRO A 24 -6.34 23.91 -12.17
CA PRO A 24 -7.80 23.89 -11.92
C PRO A 24 -8.64 23.34 -13.08
N SER A 25 -8.26 23.69 -14.31
CA SER A 25 -8.93 23.22 -15.53
C SER A 25 -8.79 21.72 -15.73
N THR A 26 -7.61 21.15 -15.42
CA THR A 26 -7.35 19.71 -15.54
C THR A 26 -8.19 18.92 -14.55
N VAL A 27 -8.21 19.33 -13.29
CA VAL A 27 -9.00 18.66 -12.23
C VAL A 27 -10.49 18.72 -12.55
N THR A 28 -10.99 19.87 -13.02
CA THR A 28 -12.39 20.02 -13.45
C THR A 28 -12.72 19.10 -14.64
N GLY A 29 -11.81 18.99 -15.60
CA GLY A 29 -11.97 18.08 -16.74
C GLY A 29 -12.02 16.61 -16.31
N MET A 30 -11.16 16.21 -15.37
CA MET A 30 -11.16 14.86 -14.79
C MET A 30 -12.47 14.55 -14.07
N PHE A 31 -12.97 15.48 -13.25
CA PHE A 31 -14.25 15.28 -12.56
C PHE A 31 -15.41 15.10 -13.54
N LYS A 32 -15.52 15.96 -14.55
CA LYS A 32 -16.57 15.80 -15.58
C LYS A 32 -16.49 14.45 -16.29
N LYS A 33 -15.28 13.95 -16.56
CA LYS A 33 -15.09 12.64 -17.17
C LYS A 33 -15.53 11.51 -16.23
N LEU A 34 -15.07 11.52 -14.98
CA LEU A 34 -15.41 10.49 -13.99
C LEU A 34 -16.91 10.47 -13.65
N ASP A 35 -17.55 11.65 -13.61
CA ASP A 35 -18.99 11.81 -13.43
C ASP A 35 -19.77 11.22 -14.60
N LYS A 36 -19.38 11.54 -15.84
CA LYS A 36 -19.94 10.95 -17.06
C LYS A 36 -19.79 9.42 -17.11
N GLU A 37 -18.70 8.89 -16.56
CA GLU A 37 -18.45 7.44 -16.48
C GLU A 37 -19.13 6.76 -15.27
N GLY A 38 -19.82 7.55 -14.42
CA GLY A 38 -20.62 7.09 -13.29
C GLY A 38 -19.80 6.66 -12.07
N TYR A 39 -18.57 7.13 -11.93
CA TYR A 39 -17.71 6.84 -10.77
C TYR A 39 -17.87 7.84 -9.63
N ILE A 40 -18.26 9.07 -9.96
CA ILE A 40 -18.50 10.12 -8.97
C ILE A 40 -19.82 10.83 -9.28
N ASN A 41 -20.33 11.57 -8.28
CA ASN A 41 -21.30 12.63 -8.50
C ASN A 41 -20.56 13.96 -8.38
N TYR A 42 -20.49 14.72 -9.47
CA TYR A 42 -19.82 16.02 -9.51
C TYR A 42 -20.83 17.18 -9.56
N GLU A 43 -20.75 18.05 -8.56
CA GLU A 43 -21.48 19.31 -8.52
C GLU A 43 -20.48 20.48 -8.51
N LYS A 44 -20.59 21.38 -9.49
CA LYS A 44 -19.66 22.51 -9.71
C LYS A 44 -19.38 23.36 -8.46
N TYR A 45 -20.32 23.40 -7.51
CA TYR A 45 -20.19 24.08 -6.21
C TYR A 45 -20.56 23.19 -5.01
N GLY A 46 -20.91 21.92 -5.26
CA GLY A 46 -21.33 20.93 -4.26
C GLY A 46 -20.33 19.79 -4.04
N GLY A 47 -19.31 19.70 -4.91
CA GLY A 47 -18.15 18.82 -4.72
C GLY A 47 -18.17 17.55 -5.52
N VAL A 48 -17.47 16.57 -4.96
CA VAL A 48 -17.31 15.26 -5.54
C VAL A 48 -17.61 14.23 -4.45
N THR A 49 -18.57 13.35 -4.72
CA THR A 49 -18.81 12.15 -3.91
C THR A 49 -18.62 10.91 -4.78
N LEU A 50 -18.22 9.79 -4.19
CA LEU A 50 -18.14 8.52 -4.92
C LEU A 50 -19.55 7.96 -5.10
N THR A 51 -19.82 7.42 -6.28
CA THR A 51 -20.97 6.50 -6.46
C THR A 51 -20.62 5.14 -5.85
N GLU A 52 -21.58 4.21 -5.81
CA GLU A 52 -21.30 2.83 -5.42
C GLU A 52 -20.22 2.19 -6.32
N LYS A 53 -20.33 2.40 -7.65
CA LYS A 53 -19.35 1.96 -8.64
C LYS A 53 -17.95 2.55 -8.36
N GLY A 54 -17.88 3.86 -8.07
CA GLY A 54 -16.62 4.50 -7.72
C GLY A 54 -16.03 4.00 -6.40
N THR A 55 -16.89 3.76 -5.41
CA THR A 55 -16.50 3.24 -4.10
C THR A 55 -15.86 1.87 -4.22
N GLU A 56 -16.43 0.99 -5.03
CA GLU A 56 -15.90 -0.37 -5.23
C GLU A 56 -14.52 -0.35 -5.92
N ILE A 57 -14.31 0.52 -6.91
CA ILE A 57 -12.99 0.67 -7.55
C ILE A 57 -11.99 1.30 -6.57
N ALA A 58 -12.37 2.36 -5.86
CA ALA A 58 -11.50 3.00 -4.88
C ALA A 58 -11.06 2.02 -3.78
N ARG A 59 -11.97 1.16 -3.31
CA ARG A 59 -11.68 0.08 -2.36
C ARG A 59 -10.66 -0.91 -2.93
N LYS A 60 -10.89 -1.43 -4.14
CA LYS A 60 -9.96 -2.36 -4.80
C LYS A 60 -8.57 -1.78 -5.02
N THR A 61 -8.48 -0.52 -5.43
CA THR A 61 -7.21 0.20 -5.58
C THR A 61 -6.52 0.27 -4.23
N ARG A 62 -7.19 0.78 -3.19
CA ARG A 62 -6.63 0.87 -1.84
C ARG A 62 -6.18 -0.48 -1.26
N GLU A 63 -6.92 -1.55 -1.52
CA GLU A 63 -6.52 -2.89 -1.08
C GLU A 63 -5.23 -3.37 -1.74
N LYS A 64 -5.04 -3.10 -3.05
CA LYS A 64 -3.78 -3.41 -3.74
C LYS A 64 -2.64 -2.59 -3.18
N TYR A 65 -2.85 -1.29 -2.98
CA TYR A 65 -1.88 -0.41 -2.37
C TYR A 65 -1.43 -0.90 -0.99
N SER A 66 -2.38 -1.14 -0.08
CA SER A 66 -2.07 -1.54 1.29
C SER A 66 -1.30 -2.85 1.33
N MET A 67 -1.74 -3.84 0.54
CA MET A 67 -1.05 -5.13 0.43
C MET A 67 0.37 -4.97 -0.11
N LEU A 68 0.58 -4.15 -1.16
CA LEU A 68 1.91 -3.91 -1.71
C LEU A 68 2.83 -3.21 -0.71
N LYS A 69 2.30 -2.22 0.00
CA LYS A 69 3.06 -1.51 1.04
C LYS A 69 3.52 -2.49 2.12
N GLU A 70 2.62 -3.31 2.65
CA GLU A 70 2.93 -4.32 3.67
C GLU A 70 3.96 -5.33 3.15
N PHE A 71 3.76 -5.85 1.93
CA PHE A 71 4.69 -6.74 1.27
C PHE A 71 6.11 -6.15 1.17
N LEU A 72 6.24 -4.91 0.69
CA LEU A 72 7.54 -4.24 0.55
C LEU A 72 8.20 -3.98 1.92
N MET A 73 7.41 -3.62 2.93
CA MET A 73 7.93 -3.48 4.30
C MET A 73 8.41 -4.81 4.89
N HIS A 74 7.75 -5.93 4.57
CA HIS A 74 8.23 -7.27 4.97
C HIS A 74 9.58 -7.62 4.33
N LEU A 75 9.85 -7.12 3.12
CA LEU A 75 11.16 -7.26 2.47
C LEU A 75 12.25 -6.36 3.08
N GLY A 76 11.90 -5.47 4.01
CA GLY A 76 12.84 -4.60 4.70
C GLY A 76 12.94 -3.18 4.13
N LEU A 77 12.06 -2.78 3.20
CA LEU A 77 12.00 -1.39 2.75
C LEU A 77 11.44 -0.50 3.86
N ASP A 78 11.95 0.73 3.94
CA ASP A 78 11.38 1.74 4.82
C ASP A 78 9.98 2.16 4.35
N GLU A 79 9.18 2.69 5.29
CA GLU A 79 7.78 3.02 5.02
C GLU A 79 7.62 4.01 3.85
N LYS A 80 8.50 5.01 3.74
CA LYS A 80 8.39 6.04 2.70
C LYS A 80 8.60 5.43 1.32
N THR A 81 9.67 4.65 1.14
CA THR A 81 9.95 3.98 -0.13
C THR A 81 8.83 2.99 -0.48
N ALA A 82 8.36 2.20 0.51
CA ALA A 82 7.25 1.26 0.31
C ALA A 82 5.95 1.97 -0.11
N GLU A 83 5.64 3.15 0.47
CA GLU A 83 4.47 3.94 0.09
C GLU A 83 4.55 4.47 -1.34
N GLU A 84 5.72 4.98 -1.75
CA GLU A 84 5.94 5.54 -3.08
C GLU A 84 5.87 4.45 -4.16
N ASP A 85 6.48 3.30 -3.93
CA ASP A 85 6.51 2.21 -4.90
C ASP A 85 5.18 1.45 -4.96
N ALA A 86 4.51 1.23 -3.83
CA ALA A 86 3.17 0.66 -3.83
C ALA A 86 2.19 1.50 -4.66
N CYS A 87 2.29 2.83 -4.58
CA CYS A 87 1.48 3.78 -5.37
C CYS A 87 1.72 3.64 -6.87
N LYS A 88 2.97 3.42 -7.30
CA LYS A 88 3.30 3.23 -8.71
C LYS A 88 2.84 1.86 -9.22
N ILE A 89 3.09 0.81 -8.43
CA ILE A 89 2.86 -0.58 -8.84
C ILE A 89 1.37 -0.92 -8.87
N GLU A 90 0.57 -0.39 -7.93
CA GLU A 90 -0.84 -0.79 -7.77
C GLU A 90 -1.71 -0.58 -9.02
N HIS A 91 -1.33 0.37 -9.88
CA HIS A 91 -2.07 0.73 -11.09
C HIS A 91 -1.85 -0.24 -12.25
N ILE A 92 -0.68 -0.91 -12.29
CA ILE A 92 -0.29 -1.81 -13.38
C ILE A 92 -0.31 -3.29 -12.96
N LEU A 93 -0.41 -3.57 -11.66
CA LEU A 93 -0.35 -4.93 -11.15
C LEU A 93 -1.54 -5.78 -11.61
N ASP A 94 -1.24 -6.93 -12.21
CA ASP A 94 -2.24 -7.90 -12.62
C ASP A 94 -3.04 -8.42 -11.40
N PRO A 95 -4.39 -8.54 -11.49
CA PRO A 95 -5.22 -9.01 -10.38
C PRO A 95 -4.84 -10.39 -9.84
N LYS A 96 -4.34 -11.32 -10.66
CA LYS A 96 -3.89 -12.65 -10.22
C LYS A 96 -2.64 -12.53 -9.37
N THR A 97 -1.68 -11.71 -9.80
CA THR A 97 -0.46 -11.42 -9.02
C THR A 97 -0.81 -10.75 -7.69
N ALA A 98 -1.68 -9.74 -7.70
CA ALA A 98 -2.14 -9.07 -6.49
C ALA A 98 -2.77 -10.05 -5.48
N LYS A 99 -3.57 -11.02 -5.97
CA LYS A 99 -4.19 -12.05 -5.13
C LYS A 99 -3.14 -12.96 -4.47
N ILE A 100 -2.11 -13.38 -5.20
CA ILE A 100 -1.04 -14.23 -4.67
C ILE A 100 -0.23 -13.47 -3.63
N LEU A 101 0.19 -12.24 -3.93
CA LEU A 101 0.94 -11.40 -2.99
C LEU A 101 0.14 -11.13 -1.71
N LYS A 102 -1.17 -10.87 -1.83
CA LYS A 102 -2.05 -10.75 -0.66
C LYS A 102 -2.03 -12.01 0.21
N LYS A 103 -2.12 -13.19 -0.41
CA LYS A 103 -2.07 -14.46 0.31
C LYS A 103 -0.71 -14.71 0.97
N PHE A 104 0.37 -14.25 0.34
CA PHE A 104 1.69 -14.30 0.92
C PHE A 104 1.78 -13.43 2.18
N VAL A 105 1.37 -12.15 2.12
CA VAL A 105 1.35 -11.26 3.30
C VAL A 105 0.48 -11.83 4.42
N GLU A 106 -0.74 -12.30 4.10
CA GLU A 106 -1.63 -12.96 5.06
C GLU A 106 -1.01 -14.23 5.69
N PHE A 107 -0.21 -14.98 4.93
CA PHE A 107 0.51 -16.14 5.42
C PHE A 107 1.62 -15.72 6.38
N THR A 108 2.37 -14.67 6.03
CA THR A 108 3.49 -14.19 6.84
C THR A 108 3.08 -13.59 8.18
N ASP A 109 1.85 -13.06 8.27
CA ASP A 109 1.31 -12.46 9.49
C ASP A 109 0.76 -13.47 10.51
N LYS A 110 0.48 -14.69 10.08
CA LYS A 110 -0.27 -15.67 10.89
C LYS A 110 0.55 -16.51 11.86
N GLU A 111 1.84 -16.70 11.60
CA GLU A 111 2.67 -17.63 12.37
C GLU A 111 3.95 -16.97 12.90
N ASP A 112 4.30 -17.23 14.16
CA ASP A 112 5.58 -16.77 14.74
C ASP A 112 6.78 -17.35 13.99
N GLU A 113 6.70 -18.58 13.46
CA GLU A 113 7.76 -19.16 12.62
C GLU A 113 7.93 -18.44 11.29
N SER A 114 6.84 -17.86 10.74
CA SER A 114 6.92 -17.04 9.54
C SER A 114 7.69 -15.75 9.76
N ARG A 115 7.67 -15.21 10.98
CA ARG A 115 8.47 -14.03 11.35
C ARG A 115 9.95 -14.34 11.39
N ILE A 116 10.32 -15.55 11.83
CA ILE A 116 11.73 -15.96 11.95
C ILE A 116 12.44 -15.87 10.59
N TRP A 117 11.86 -16.42 9.53
CA TRP A 117 12.51 -16.37 8.22
C TRP A 117 12.48 -14.97 7.60
N ILE A 118 11.44 -14.15 7.86
CA ILE A 118 11.41 -12.74 7.43
C ILE A 118 12.54 -11.97 8.09
N GLU A 119 12.73 -12.12 9.39
CA GLU A 119 13.79 -11.42 10.12
C GLU A 119 15.18 -11.88 9.65
N HIS A 120 15.36 -13.17 9.36
CA HIS A 120 16.58 -13.67 8.72
C HIS A 120 16.78 -13.13 7.30
N PHE A 121 15.71 -13.01 6.52
CA PHE A 121 15.79 -12.41 5.18
C PHE A 121 16.20 -10.94 5.27
N ARG A 122 15.63 -10.18 6.22
CA ARG A 122 16.03 -8.78 6.46
C ARG A 122 17.49 -8.68 6.90
N TYR A 123 17.95 -9.56 7.78
CA TYR A 123 19.37 -9.65 8.13
C TYR A 123 20.25 -9.94 6.91
N PHE A 124 19.81 -10.82 6.00
CA PHE A 124 20.52 -11.09 4.76
C PHE A 124 20.56 -9.86 3.84
N VAL A 125 19.46 -9.11 3.71
CA VAL A 125 19.42 -7.85 2.94
C VAL A 125 20.44 -6.84 3.49
N GLU A 126 20.55 -6.72 4.82
CA GLU A 126 21.46 -5.76 5.46
C GLU A 126 22.93 -6.20 5.43
N THR A 127 23.21 -7.50 5.57
CA THR A 127 24.57 -8.00 5.84
C THR A 127 25.17 -8.87 4.73
N GLY A 128 24.33 -9.37 3.81
CA GLY A 128 24.70 -10.37 2.79
C GLY A 128 24.94 -11.78 3.35
N LYS A 129 24.73 -12.02 4.65
CA LYS A 129 25.02 -13.30 5.31
C LYS A 129 23.75 -14.13 5.50
N TYR A 130 23.75 -15.33 4.94
CA TYR A 130 22.63 -16.26 5.11
C TYR A 130 22.70 -16.95 6.48
N ILE A 131 21.56 -17.04 7.17
CA ILE A 131 21.44 -17.76 8.44
C ILE A 131 20.72 -19.08 8.18
N TYR A 132 21.43 -20.18 8.40
CA TYR A 132 20.77 -21.48 8.53
C TYR A 132 20.17 -21.59 9.93
N TYR A 133 18.84 -21.69 10.04
CA TYR A 133 18.15 -21.81 11.32
C TYR A 133 17.65 -23.23 11.54
N SER A 134 17.98 -23.79 12.69
CA SER A 134 17.54 -25.10 13.17
C SER A 134 17.36 -25.06 14.68
N PRO A 135 16.58 -25.97 15.27
CA PRO A 135 16.46 -26.10 16.72
C PRO A 135 17.83 -26.21 17.43
N GLU A 136 18.82 -26.82 16.79
CA GLU A 136 20.15 -27.10 17.34
C GLU A 136 21.07 -25.86 17.41
N ASN A 137 20.79 -24.82 16.63
CA ASN A 137 21.64 -23.61 16.56
C ASN A 137 20.89 -22.33 16.93
N ARG A 138 19.69 -22.45 17.51
CA ARG A 138 18.83 -21.34 17.90
C ARG A 138 19.55 -20.29 18.75
N ASP A 139 20.32 -20.72 19.74
CA ASP A 139 21.02 -19.80 20.67
C ASP A 139 22.16 -19.02 20.00
N LYS A 140 22.63 -19.47 18.84
CA LYS A 140 23.70 -18.83 18.07
C LYS A 140 23.16 -17.93 16.95
N CYS A 141 21.84 -17.86 16.78
CA CYS A 141 21.24 -17.03 15.75
C CYS A 141 21.52 -15.55 16.06
N PRO A 142 22.11 -14.77 15.14
CA PRO A 142 22.41 -13.36 15.40
C PRO A 142 21.15 -12.47 15.46
N VAL A 143 20.00 -13.01 15.06
CA VAL A 143 18.70 -12.31 15.04
C VAL A 143 17.86 -12.68 16.26
N HIS A 144 17.78 -13.98 16.60
CA HIS A 144 16.89 -14.52 17.63
C HIS A 144 17.59 -15.21 18.81
N GLY A 145 18.91 -15.35 18.75
CA GLY A 145 19.70 -15.94 19.84
C GLY A 145 19.48 -15.14 21.11
N LYS A 146 19.17 -15.84 22.22
CA LYS A 146 18.93 -15.18 23.50
C LYS A 146 20.10 -14.26 23.82
N LYS A 147 19.85 -12.96 23.89
CA LYS A 147 20.66 -12.08 24.73
C LYS A 147 20.38 -12.50 26.17
N THR A 148 21.08 -13.52 26.66
CA THR A 148 21.25 -13.70 28.10
C THR A 148 22.07 -12.51 28.59
N ASP A 149 21.48 -11.77 29.54
CA ASP A 149 21.96 -10.61 30.30
C ASP A 149 23.45 -10.23 30.20
#